data_AF-A0ABD6EYV0-F1
#
_entry.id   AF-A0ABD6EYV0-F1
#
_cell.length_a   1.000
_cell.length_b   1.000
_cell.length_c   1.000
_cell.angle_alpha   90.00
_cell.angle_beta   90.00
_cell.angle_gamma   90.00
#
_symmetry.space_group_name_H-M   'P 1'
#
loop_
_entity.id
_entity.type
_entity.pdbx_description
1 polymer ?
#
loop_
_entity_poly.entity_id
_entity_poly.type
_entity_poly.pdbx_seq_one_letter_code
_entity_poly.pdbx_strand_id
1 'polypeptide(L)' 'MLQRAVEFLSGIRAVTVSDAQRLIGTFGSIRAIALADVETLLLCPGLGPVKAENIHKFFRTPFRKNTSLVTSVCD' A
#
# COMPACT_ATOMS: atom_id res chain seq x y z
N MET A 1 0.14 -18.39 -2.41
CA MET A 1 -0.52 -17.09 -2.65
C MET A 1 -0.09 -16.02 -1.65
N LEU A 2 0.04 -16.34 -0.36
CA LEU A 2 0.46 -15.38 0.69
C LEU A 2 1.79 -14.68 0.40
N GLN A 3 2.81 -15.41 -0.05
CA GLN A 3 4.16 -14.87 -0.28
C GLN A 3 4.18 -13.69 -1.27
N ARG A 4 3.46 -13.80 -2.40
CA ARG A 4 3.36 -12.73 -3.40
C ARG A 4 2.65 -11.49 -2.88
N ALA A 5 1.64 -11.67 -2.02
CA ALA A 5 0.93 -10.57 -1.39
C ALA A 5 1.84 -9.83 -0.39
N VAL A 6 2.61 -10.58 0.38
CA VAL A 6 3.58 -10.04 1.34
C VAL A 6 4.67 -9.25 0.62
N GLU A 7 5.24 -9.82 -0.45
CA GLU A 7 6.24 -9.14 -1.29
C GLU A 7 5.70 -7.84 -1.88
N PHE A 8 4.50 -7.87 -2.45
CA PHE A 8 3.85 -6.69 -3.01
C PHE A 8 3.67 -5.57 -1.97
N LEU A 9 3.12 -5.90 -0.79
CA LEU A 9 2.89 -4.92 0.27
C LEU A 9 4.19 -4.39 0.87
N SER A 10 5.24 -5.22 0.96
CA SER A 10 6.56 -4.79 1.46
C SER A 10 7.27 -3.80 0.53
N GLY A 11 6.81 -3.64 -0.72
CA GLY A 11 7.27 -2.59 -1.63
C GLY A 11 6.75 -1.19 -1.27
N ILE A 12 5.75 -1.09 -0.39
CA ILE A 12 5.21 0.20 0.08
C ILE A 12 6.19 0.82 1.06
N ARG A 13 6.42 2.14 0.95
CA ARG A 13 7.33 2.89 1.82
C ARG A 13 7.00 2.66 3.31
N ALA A 14 8.02 2.31 4.08
CA ALA A 14 7.95 2.04 5.52
C ALA A 14 7.10 0.81 5.92
N VAL A 15 6.68 -0.03 4.98
CA VAL A 15 6.03 -1.32 5.25
C VAL A 15 7.08 -2.42 5.23
N THR A 16 7.19 -3.16 6.33
CA THR A 16 8.10 -4.32 6.43
C THR A 16 7.37 -5.62 6.08
N VAL A 17 8.11 -6.71 5.89
CA VAL A 17 7.54 -8.06 5.71
C VAL A 17 6.59 -8.42 6.86
N SER A 18 6.97 -8.10 8.10
CA SER A 18 6.15 -8.37 9.28
C SER A 18 4.86 -7.55 9.29
N ASP A 19 4.90 -6.30 8.81
CA ASP A 19 3.69 -5.48 8.66
C ASP A 19 2.77 -6.05 7.58
N ALA A 20 3.34 -6.46 6.44
CA ALA A 20 2.59 -7.06 5.34
C ALA A 20 1.90 -8.36 5.75
N GLN A 21 2.59 -9.21 6.53
CA GLN A 21 1.98 -10.41 7.12
C GLN A 21 0.81 -10.08 8.05
N ARG A 22 0.96 -9.07 8.92
CA ARG A 22 -0.13 -8.61 9.80
C ARG A 22 -1.31 -8.05 9.01
N LEU A 23 -1.05 -7.20 8.02
CA LEU A 23 -2.10 -6.65 7.16
C LEU A 23 -2.91 -7.75 6.47
N ILE A 24 -2.24 -8.75 5.89
CA ILE A 24 -2.95 -9.88 5.26
C ILE A 24 -3.71 -10.71 6.31
N GLY A 25 -3.13 -10.92 7.50
CA GLY A 25 -3.80 -11.63 8.59
C GLY A 25 -5.04 -10.91 9.12
N THR A 26 -5.02 -9.58 9.21
CA THR A 26 -6.11 -8.75 9.73
C THR A 26 -7.21 -8.51 8.68
N PHE A 27 -6.84 -8.21 7.44
CA PHE A 27 -7.78 -7.81 6.39
C PHE A 27 -8.17 -8.95 5.43
N GLY A 28 -7.45 -10.07 5.45
CA GLY A 28 -7.69 -11.25 4.62
C GLY A 28 -7.34 -11.10 3.14
N SER A 29 -7.26 -9.89 2.59
CA SER A 29 -6.94 -9.69 1.17
C SER A 29 -6.31 -8.32 0.87
N ILE A 30 -5.52 -8.24 -0.21
CA ILE A 30 -4.98 -6.98 -0.74
C ILE A 30 -6.11 -6.02 -1.12
N ARG A 31 -7.22 -6.52 -1.67
CA ARG A 31 -8.39 -5.69 -2.03
C ARG A 31 -8.98 -4.99 -0.81
N ALA A 32 -9.13 -5.70 0.31
CA ALA A 32 -9.63 -5.11 1.54
C ALA A 32 -8.68 -4.02 2.06
N ILE A 33 -7.37 -4.27 2.02
CA ILE A 33 -6.34 -3.28 2.41
C ILE A 33 -6.39 -2.04 1.49
N ALA A 34 -6.55 -2.24 0.18
CA ALA A 34 -6.56 -1.16 -0.80
C ALA A 34 -7.78 -0.23 -0.68
N LEU A 35 -8.92 -0.78 -0.23
CA LEU A 35 -10.16 -0.02 -0.05
C LEU A 35 -10.31 0.59 1.35
N ALA A 36 -9.48 0.17 2.31
CA ALA A 36 -9.52 0.67 3.68
C ALA A 36 -9.11 2.15 3.76
N ASP A 37 -9.79 2.90 4.62
CA ASP A 37 -9.35 4.21 5.06
C ASP A 37 -8.25 4.11 6.13
N VAL A 38 -7.65 5.25 6.47
CA VAL A 38 -6.55 5.31 7.45
C VAL A 38 -6.99 4.81 8.82
N GLU A 39 -8.22 5.14 9.25
CA GLU A 39 -8.77 4.71 10.54
C GLU A 39 -8.95 3.19 10.60
N THR A 40 -9.45 2.57 9.54
CA THR A 40 -9.57 1.11 9.46
C THR A 40 -8.19 0.47 9.45
N LEU A 41 -7.22 1.03 8.71
CA LEU A 41 -5.83 0.53 8.70
C LEU A 41 -5.19 0.57 10.10
N LEU A 42 -5.49 1.59 10.90
CA LEU A 42 -5.02 1.73 12.28
C LEU A 42 -5.58 0.65 13.24
N LEU A 43 -6.65 -0.06 12.86
CA LEU A 43 -7.14 -1.22 13.63
C LEU A 43 -6.17 -2.41 13.57
N CYS A 44 -5.22 -2.40 12.63
CA CYS A 44 -4.17 -3.42 12.57
C CYS A 44 -3.19 -3.26 13.74
N PRO A 45 -3.03 -4.27 14.60
CA PRO A 45 -2.16 -4.17 15.77
C PRO A 45 -0.69 -3.95 15.35
N GLY A 46 -0.06 -2.94 15.94
CA GLY A 46 1.33 -2.57 15.64
C GLY A 46 1.51 -1.74 14.35
N LEU A 47 0.43 -1.38 13.65
CA LEU A 47 0.48 -0.47 12.52
C LEU A 47 0.35 0.99 13.01
N GLY A 48 1.46 1.73 12.99
CA GLY A 48 1.45 3.15 13.34
C GLY A 48 0.82 4.04 12.25
N PRO A 49 0.45 5.29 12.59
CA PRO A 49 -0.23 6.22 11.68
C PRO A 49 0.56 6.49 10.40
N VAL A 50 1.89 6.63 10.50
CA VAL A 50 2.77 6.84 9.34
C VAL A 50 2.66 5.70 8.32
N LYS A 51 2.57 4.44 8.79
CA LYS A 51 2.44 3.28 7.90
C LYS A 51 1.05 3.24 7.27
N ALA A 52 0.00 3.49 8.07
CA ALA A 52 -1.38 3.55 7.59
C ALA A 52 -1.57 4.62 6.50
N GLU A 53 -1.03 5.82 6.71
CA GLU A 53 -1.06 6.89 5.71
C GLU A 53 -0.30 6.52 4.43
N ASN A 54 0.89 5.93 4.54
CA ASN A 54 1.67 5.51 3.38
C ASN A 54 0.94 4.45 2.55
N ILE A 55 0.30 3.48 3.21
CA ILE A 55 -0.50 2.43 2.55
C ILE A 55 -1.70 3.06 1.84
N HIS A 56 -2.48 3.87 2.55
CA HIS A 56 -3.65 4.54 2.00
C HIS A 56 -3.27 5.43 0.79
N LYS A 57 -2.19 6.20 0.92
CA LYS A 57 -1.66 7.04 -0.14
C LYS A 57 -1.16 6.22 -1.33
N PHE A 58 -0.49 5.11 -1.09
CA PHE A 58 0.02 4.23 -2.16
C PHE A 58 -1.10 3.77 -3.09
N PHE A 59 -2.22 3.27 -2.54
CA PHE A 59 -3.34 2.81 -3.36
C PHE A 59 -4.15 3.93 -4.03
N ARG A 60 -4.03 5.17 -3.56
CA ARG A 60 -4.71 6.35 -4.13
C ARG A 60 -3.83 7.19 -5.05
N THR A 61 -2.54 6.92 -5.09
CA THR A 61 -1.61 7.67 -5.95
C THR A 61 -1.58 7.00 -7.32
N PRO A 62 -1.82 7.74 -8.42
CA PRO A 62 -1.70 7.16 -9.76
C PRO A 62 -0.25 6.75 -10.03
N PHE A 63 -0.08 5.59 -10.68
CA PHE A 63 1.24 5.13 -11.09
C PHE A 63 1.82 6.12 -12.10
N ARG A 64 2.95 6.74 -11.75
CA ARG A 64 3.70 7.57 -12.68
C ARG A 64 4.23 6.68 -13.79
N LYS A 65 3.85 6.97 -15.04
CA LYS A 65 4.51 6.37 -16.21
C LYS A 65 5.94 6.90 -16.21
N ASN A 66 6.92 6.03 -16.04
CA ASN A 66 8.32 6.40 -16.17
C ASN A 66 8.64 6.49 -17.67
N THR A 67 8.06 7.49 -18.35
CA THR A 67 8.38 7.81 -19.74
C THR A 67 9.70 8.58 -19.74
N SER A 68 10.81 7.85 -19.88
CA SER A 68 12.04 8.47 -20.35
C SER A 68 11.83 8.83 -21.83
N LEU A 69 11.74 10.14 -22.08
CA LEU A 69 11.75 10.86 -23.36
C LEU A 69 10.40 11.20 -24.03
N VAL A 70 10.38 12.44 -24.50
CA VAL A 70 9.48 13.17 -25.42
C VAL A 70 8.17 13.79 -24.89
N THR A 71 8.27 15.12 -24.66
CA THR A 71 7.37 16.21 -25.03
C THR A 71 5.92 15.86 -25.42
N SER A 72 4.93 16.46 -24.74
CA SER A 72 3.99 17.42 -25.36
C SER A 72 3.01 17.98 -24.32
N VAL A 73 2.65 19.22 -24.60
CA VAL A 73 1.79 20.21 -23.95
C VAL A 73 0.31 19.78 -23.90
N CYS A 74 -0.48 20.51 -23.09
CA CYS A 74 -1.96 20.64 -23.02
C CYS A 74 -2.70 19.51 -22.27
N ASP A 75 -3.68 19.73 -21.39
CA ASP A 75 -4.65 20.84 -21.25
C ASP A 75 -4.72 21.45 -19.84
#